data_AF-A0A524CTC4-F1
#
_entry.id   AF-A0A524CTC4-F1
#
_cell.length_a   1.000
_cell.length_b   1.000
_cell.length_c   1.000
_cell.angle_alpha   90.00
_cell.angle_beta   90.00
_cell.angle_gamma   90.00
#
_symmetry.space_group_name_H-M   'P 1'
#
loop_
_entity.id
_entity.type
_entity.pdbx_description
1 polymer ?
#
loop_
_entity_poly.entity_id
_entity_poly.type
_entity_poly.pdbx_seq_one_letter_code
_entity_poly.pdbx_strand_id
1 'polypeptide(L)'
;MMSYIEKKYLRKIYDTFDELTRIDEKLLELIEYRSINKADEIAKSLANLNKKINLILRQYYPEIKEMDEKLKIKSRLKFYYDLLDKLTDFIRNVENFRKLDDRYYQFLIDFIHEKEDLINNKYKGIATRELTSFYDKKSRDNLEKILESKLKLRDREYFTFGGLEQELKKISGVESLVIKSADPHHKEILDSAETIIIIKTQESFEKGDLYFVLNKLKRFLESKGYEVETTQNYIITNIKLFID
;
A
#
# COMPACT_ATOMS: atom_id res chain seq x y z
N MET A 1 -23.26 24.51 -18.24
CA MET A 1 -22.26 24.82 -19.27
C MET A 1 -20.89 24.86 -18.59
N MET A 2 -19.92 24.04 -19.03
CA MET A 2 -18.59 23.98 -18.39
C MET A 2 -17.83 25.30 -18.52
N SER A 3 -17.07 25.67 -17.48
CA SER A 3 -16.26 26.88 -17.51
C SER A 3 -15.09 26.76 -18.50
N TYR A 4 -14.51 27.90 -18.90
CA TYR A 4 -13.31 27.90 -19.76
C TYR A 4 -12.13 27.15 -19.11
N ILE A 5 -11.92 27.35 -17.81
CA ILE A 5 -10.88 26.68 -17.03
C ILE A 5 -11.12 25.17 -17.00
N GLU A 6 -12.36 24.77 -16.73
CA GLU A 6 -12.78 23.37 -16.68
C GLU A 6 -12.57 22.67 -18.02
N LYS A 7 -12.96 23.30 -19.15
CA LYS A 7 -12.71 22.77 -20.50
C LYS A 7 -11.22 22.63 -20.80
N LYS A 8 -10.41 23.62 -20.42
CA LYS A 8 -8.95 23.60 -20.61
C LYS A 8 -8.31 22.44 -19.84
N TYR A 9 -8.72 22.21 -18.60
CA TYR A 9 -8.16 21.13 -17.77
C TYR A 9 -8.71 19.77 -18.16
N LEU A 10 -9.97 19.66 -18.56
CA LEU A 10 -10.51 18.43 -19.13
C LEU A 10 -9.68 17.97 -20.33
N ARG A 11 -9.38 18.89 -21.25
CA ARG A 11 -8.50 18.60 -22.40
C ARG A 11 -7.14 18.07 -21.95
N LYS A 12 -6.47 18.74 -21.01
CA LYS A 12 -5.18 18.28 -20.48
C LYS A 12 -5.23 16.89 -19.84
N ILE A 13 -6.33 16.56 -19.17
CA ILE A 13 -6.52 15.22 -18.59
C ILE A 13 -6.59 14.17 -19.69
N TYR A 14 -7.38 14.41 -20.73
CA TYR A 14 -7.48 13.47 -21.85
C TYR A 14 -6.20 13.39 -22.67
N ASP A 15 -5.51 14.50 -22.91
CA ASP A 15 -4.18 14.51 -23.53
C ASP A 15 -3.21 13.63 -22.70
N THR A 16 -3.27 13.72 -21.37
CA THR A 16 -2.45 12.87 -20.48
C THR A 16 -2.86 11.39 -20.57
N PHE A 17 -4.15 11.07 -20.68
CA PHE A 17 -4.61 9.69 -20.87
C PHE A 17 -4.19 9.09 -22.22
N ASP A 18 -4.14 9.90 -23.27
CA ASP A 18 -3.64 9.46 -24.58
C ASP A 18 -2.15 9.16 -24.50
N GLU A 19 -1.38 9.99 -23.80
CA GLU A 19 0.03 9.71 -23.53
C GLU A 19 0.23 8.45 -22.68
N LEU A 20 -0.67 8.18 -21.72
CA LEU A 20 -0.63 6.94 -20.92
C LEU A 20 -0.90 5.70 -21.78
N THR A 21 -1.78 5.80 -22.78
CA THR A 21 -2.05 4.68 -23.71
C THR A 21 -0.79 4.27 -24.47
N ARG A 22 0.07 5.22 -24.85
CA ARG A 22 1.38 4.91 -25.47
C ARG A 22 2.34 4.23 -24.50
N ILE A 23 2.20 4.47 -23.19
CA ILE A 23 2.98 3.78 -22.17
C ILE A 23 2.47 2.33 -22.02
N ASP A 24 1.16 2.11 -22.13
CA ASP A 24 0.57 0.77 -22.12
C ASP A 24 1.14 -0.10 -23.27
N GLU A 25 1.21 0.45 -24.49
CA GLU A 25 1.79 -0.23 -25.66
C GLU A 25 3.25 -0.61 -25.41
N LYS A 26 4.06 0.33 -24.90
CA LYS A 26 5.46 0.05 -24.54
C LYS A 26 5.57 -1.00 -23.44
N LEU A 27 4.69 -0.96 -22.44
CA LEU A 27 4.69 -1.94 -21.36
C LEU A 27 4.35 -3.34 -21.87
N LEU A 28 3.38 -3.46 -22.77
CA LEU A 28 3.04 -4.72 -23.44
C LEU A 28 4.26 -5.29 -24.15
N GLU A 29 4.92 -4.50 -25.00
CA GLU A 29 6.13 -4.94 -25.70
C GLU A 29 7.18 -5.48 -24.71
N LEU A 30 7.46 -4.73 -23.64
CA LEU A 30 8.47 -5.11 -22.63
C LEU A 30 8.11 -6.39 -21.87
N ILE A 31 6.83 -6.60 -21.55
CA ILE A 31 6.33 -7.77 -20.81
C ILE A 31 6.28 -9.00 -21.72
N GLU A 32 5.95 -8.83 -23.00
CA GLU A 32 5.92 -9.89 -24.02
C GLU A 32 7.30 -10.50 -24.29
N TYR A 33 8.40 -9.76 -24.09
CA TYR A 33 9.75 -10.33 -24.12
C TYR A 33 9.99 -11.38 -23.02
N ARG A 34 9.10 -11.49 -22.02
CA ARG A 34 9.15 -12.47 -20.91
C ARG A 34 10.52 -12.53 -20.24
N SER A 35 11.18 -11.38 -20.14
CA SER A 35 12.56 -11.27 -19.68
C SER A 35 12.67 -10.35 -18.49
N ILE A 36 13.25 -10.85 -17.41
CA ILE A 36 13.56 -10.07 -16.20
C ILE A 36 14.54 -8.92 -16.49
N ASN A 37 15.34 -9.02 -17.55
CA ASN A 37 16.28 -7.97 -17.96
C ASN A 37 15.58 -6.69 -18.46
N LYS A 38 14.26 -6.74 -18.68
CA LYS A 38 13.43 -5.58 -19.04
C LYS A 38 12.83 -4.86 -17.83
N ALA A 39 13.09 -5.34 -16.61
CA ALA A 39 12.54 -4.75 -15.39
C ALA A 39 12.91 -3.27 -15.20
N ASP A 40 14.14 -2.86 -15.50
CA ASP A 40 14.55 -1.45 -15.41
C ASP A 40 13.75 -0.53 -16.35
N GLU A 41 13.42 -1.01 -17.55
CA GLU A 41 12.63 -0.26 -18.53
C GLU A 41 11.16 -0.16 -18.11
N ILE A 42 10.64 -1.23 -17.48
CA ILE A 42 9.30 -1.28 -16.88
C ILE A 42 9.22 -0.33 -15.68
N ALA A 43 10.24 -0.31 -14.81
CA ALA A 43 10.33 0.60 -13.67
C ALA A 43 10.35 2.09 -14.10
N LYS A 44 11.09 2.42 -15.18
CA LYS A 44 11.06 3.77 -15.76
C LYS A 44 9.67 4.15 -16.28
N SER A 45 8.98 3.20 -16.93
CA SER A 45 7.62 3.39 -17.45
C SER A 45 6.61 3.58 -16.31
N LEU A 46 6.74 2.80 -15.23
CA LEU A 46 5.98 2.92 -13.99
C LEU A 46 6.14 4.30 -13.34
N ALA A 47 7.39 4.80 -13.22
CA ALA A 47 7.65 6.12 -12.65
C ALA A 47 7.01 7.23 -13.49
N ASN A 48 7.04 7.12 -14.82
CA ASN A 48 6.39 8.08 -15.71
C ASN A 48 4.86 8.04 -15.58
N LEU A 49 4.28 6.84 -15.49
CA LEU A 49 2.86 6.62 -15.29
C LEU A 49 2.39 7.27 -13.97
N ASN A 50 3.10 7.02 -12.87
CA ASN A 50 2.81 7.62 -11.56
C ASN A 50 2.90 9.16 -11.59
N LYS A 51 3.91 9.72 -12.27
CA LYS A 51 4.07 11.18 -12.42
C LYS A 51 2.85 11.80 -13.12
N LYS A 52 2.36 11.17 -14.20
CA LYS A 52 1.20 11.63 -14.99
C LYS A 52 -0.11 11.51 -14.22
N ILE A 53 -0.34 10.41 -13.51
CA ILE A 53 -1.51 10.25 -12.63
C ILE A 53 -1.54 11.36 -11.56
N ASN A 54 -0.41 11.61 -10.90
CA ASN A 54 -0.33 12.63 -9.85
C ASN A 54 -0.59 14.04 -10.41
N LEU A 55 -0.16 14.32 -11.64
CA LEU A 55 -0.46 15.58 -12.32
C LEU A 55 -1.97 15.77 -12.51
N ILE A 56 -2.67 14.73 -13.00
CA ILE A 56 -4.13 14.75 -13.15
C ILE A 56 -4.80 15.03 -11.80
N LEU A 57 -4.45 14.27 -10.76
CA LEU A 57 -5.13 14.34 -9.47
C LEU A 57 -4.91 15.65 -8.71
N ARG A 58 -3.68 16.18 -8.75
CA ARG A 58 -3.34 17.38 -7.98
C ARG A 58 -3.71 18.66 -8.70
N GLN A 59 -3.57 18.69 -10.03
CA GLN A 59 -3.67 19.94 -10.78
C GLN A 59 -4.97 20.08 -11.57
N TYR A 60 -5.48 19.00 -12.18
CA TYR A 60 -6.55 19.12 -13.18
C TYR A 60 -7.90 18.60 -12.70
N TYR A 61 -7.93 17.45 -12.03
CA TYR A 61 -9.15 16.80 -11.56
C TYR A 61 -9.98 17.63 -10.56
N PRO A 62 -9.38 18.40 -9.61
CA PRO A 62 -10.15 19.22 -8.66
C PRO A 62 -11.05 20.26 -9.31
N GLU A 63 -10.69 20.69 -10.52
CA GLU A 63 -11.34 21.75 -11.28
C GLU A 63 -12.51 21.24 -12.14
N ILE A 64 -12.59 19.92 -12.32
CA ILE A 64 -13.71 19.28 -13.00
C ILE A 64 -14.89 19.28 -12.03
N LYS A 65 -16.04 19.78 -12.48
CA LYS A 65 -17.27 19.86 -11.68
C LYS A 65 -18.34 18.95 -12.25
N GLU A 66 -18.37 18.80 -13.56
CA GLU A 66 -19.28 17.91 -14.28
C GLU A 66 -19.10 16.44 -13.81
N MET A 67 -20.21 15.79 -13.45
CA MET A 67 -20.19 14.50 -12.75
C MET A 67 -19.90 13.33 -13.70
N ASP A 68 -20.43 13.37 -14.92
CA ASP A 68 -20.19 12.33 -15.92
C ASP A 68 -18.70 12.31 -16.31
N GLU A 69 -18.08 13.48 -16.47
CA GLU A 69 -16.65 13.63 -16.70
C GLU A 69 -15.83 13.16 -15.49
N LYS A 70 -16.24 13.50 -14.26
CA LYS A 70 -15.58 12.95 -13.05
C LYS A 70 -15.61 11.43 -13.04
N LEU A 71 -16.76 10.84 -13.38
CA LEU A 71 -16.92 9.40 -13.42
C LEU A 71 -15.97 8.77 -14.45
N LYS A 72 -15.93 9.30 -15.67
CA LYS A 72 -15.02 8.82 -16.74
C LYS A 72 -13.56 8.91 -16.30
N ILE A 73 -13.13 10.05 -15.79
CA ILE A 73 -11.74 10.29 -15.35
C ILE A 73 -11.39 9.34 -14.21
N LYS A 74 -12.25 9.22 -13.19
CA LYS A 74 -12.00 8.39 -12.02
C LYS A 74 -11.92 6.91 -12.35
N SER A 75 -12.76 6.43 -13.27
CA SER A 75 -12.74 5.03 -13.74
C SER A 75 -11.41 4.70 -14.43
N ARG A 76 -10.91 5.61 -15.29
CA ARG A 76 -9.61 5.47 -15.93
C ARG A 76 -8.45 5.52 -14.92
N LEU A 77 -8.49 6.45 -13.97
CA LEU A 77 -7.47 6.54 -12.92
C LEU A 77 -7.41 5.26 -12.08
N LYS A 78 -8.55 4.64 -11.77
CA LYS A 78 -8.60 3.37 -11.04
C LYS A 78 -7.89 2.25 -11.78
N PHE A 79 -8.10 2.11 -13.10
CA PHE A 79 -7.34 1.16 -13.91
C PHE A 79 -5.84 1.39 -13.78
N TYR A 80 -5.39 2.64 -13.97
CA TYR A 80 -3.97 2.96 -13.92
C TYR A 80 -3.34 2.77 -12.53
N TYR A 81 -4.11 2.95 -11.46
CA TYR A 81 -3.66 2.61 -10.10
C TYR A 81 -3.47 1.10 -9.91
N ASP A 82 -4.40 0.28 -10.40
CA ASP A 82 -4.25 -1.17 -10.35
C ASP A 82 -3.08 -1.64 -11.23
N LEU A 83 -2.85 -0.98 -12.37
CA LEU A 83 -1.67 -1.23 -13.22
C LEU A 83 -0.37 -0.90 -12.48
N LEU A 84 -0.30 0.25 -11.78
CA LEU A 84 0.86 0.59 -10.95
C LEU A 84 1.15 -0.49 -9.92
N ASP A 85 0.12 -0.97 -9.22
CA ASP A 85 0.26 -1.98 -8.17
C ASP A 85 0.81 -3.29 -8.73
N LYS A 86 0.25 -3.77 -9.84
CA LYS A 86 0.70 -4.99 -10.52
C LYS A 86 2.14 -4.91 -11.02
N LEU A 87 2.50 -3.80 -11.65
CA LEU A 87 3.85 -3.59 -12.14
C LEU A 87 4.85 -3.42 -10.98
N THR A 88 4.43 -2.84 -9.86
CA THR A 88 5.26 -2.77 -8.65
C THR A 88 5.51 -4.16 -8.07
N ASP A 89 4.49 -5.01 -8.05
CA ASP A 89 4.64 -6.42 -7.66
C ASP A 89 5.59 -7.17 -8.60
N PHE A 90 5.48 -6.97 -9.92
CA PHE A 90 6.42 -7.53 -10.89
C PHE A 90 7.87 -7.12 -10.57
N ILE A 91 8.15 -5.83 -10.40
CA ILE A 91 9.50 -5.35 -10.08
C ILE A 91 10.02 -5.97 -8.79
N ARG A 92 9.19 -6.03 -7.73
CA ARG A 92 9.56 -6.69 -6.47
C ARG A 92 9.89 -8.17 -6.66
N ASN A 93 9.11 -8.90 -7.47
CA ASN A 93 9.37 -10.31 -7.71
C ASN A 93 10.69 -10.51 -8.50
N VAL A 94 11.00 -9.62 -9.45
CA VAL A 94 12.28 -9.63 -10.17
C VAL A 94 13.46 -9.31 -9.24
N GLU A 95 13.36 -8.26 -8.43
CA GLU A 95 14.40 -7.87 -7.46
C GLU A 95 14.71 -8.96 -6.43
N ASN A 96 13.69 -9.74 -6.06
CA ASN A 96 13.83 -10.87 -5.14
C ASN A 96 14.22 -12.19 -5.84
N PHE A 97 14.65 -12.13 -7.11
CA PHE A 97 15.07 -13.28 -7.93
C PHE A 97 14.05 -14.43 -7.95
N ARG A 98 12.75 -14.12 -7.82
CA ARG A 98 11.71 -15.14 -7.88
C ARG A 98 11.57 -15.62 -9.32
N LYS A 99 11.41 -16.94 -9.49
CA LYS A 99 11.05 -17.52 -10.78
C LYS A 99 9.61 -17.11 -11.12
N LEU A 100 9.47 -16.16 -12.04
CA LEU A 100 8.20 -15.83 -12.66
C LEU A 100 7.90 -16.86 -13.74
N ASP A 101 6.71 -17.46 -13.69
CA ASP A 101 6.25 -18.39 -14.72
C ASP A 101 5.53 -17.64 -15.86
N ASP A 102 5.32 -18.33 -16.98
CA ASP A 102 4.63 -17.76 -18.15
C ASP A 102 3.21 -17.27 -17.83
N ARG A 103 2.55 -17.88 -16.85
CA ARG A 103 1.19 -17.50 -16.43
C ARG A 103 1.18 -16.11 -15.79
N TYR A 104 2.23 -15.76 -15.05
CA TYR A 104 2.36 -14.44 -14.46
C TYR A 104 2.51 -13.34 -15.52
N TYR A 105 3.35 -13.58 -16.54
CA TYR A 105 3.48 -12.64 -17.67
C TYR A 105 2.17 -12.53 -18.45
N GLN A 106 1.51 -13.66 -18.73
CA GLN A 106 0.23 -13.66 -19.42
C GLN A 106 -0.84 -12.88 -18.64
N PHE A 107 -0.89 -13.05 -17.31
CA PHE A 107 -1.80 -12.27 -16.46
C PHE A 107 -1.60 -10.75 -16.58
N LEU A 108 -0.36 -10.28 -16.68
CA LEU A 108 -0.09 -8.85 -16.87
C LEU A 108 -0.50 -8.37 -18.26
N ILE A 109 -0.23 -9.16 -19.29
CA ILE A 109 -0.61 -8.87 -20.68
C ILE A 109 -2.15 -8.78 -20.78
N ASP A 110 -2.85 -9.80 -20.29
CA ASP A 110 -4.31 -9.86 -20.30
C ASP A 110 -4.91 -8.65 -19.57
N PHE A 111 -4.34 -8.29 -18.41
CA PHE A 111 -4.80 -7.12 -17.66
C PHE A 111 -4.70 -5.81 -18.45
N ILE A 112 -3.63 -5.61 -19.23
CA ILE A 112 -3.46 -4.40 -20.06
C ILE A 112 -4.38 -4.47 -21.30
N HIS A 113 -4.53 -5.63 -21.93
CA HIS A 113 -5.44 -5.80 -23.08
C HIS A 113 -6.91 -5.58 -22.70
N GLU A 114 -7.33 -6.02 -21.52
CA GLU A 114 -8.69 -5.84 -21.00
C GLU A 114 -8.99 -4.41 -20.51
N LYS A 115 -8.08 -3.44 -20.73
CA LYS A 115 -8.18 -2.07 -20.22
C LYS A 115 -9.57 -1.44 -20.39
N GLU A 116 -10.09 -1.42 -21.62
CA GLU A 116 -11.36 -0.73 -21.90
C GLU A 116 -12.54 -1.45 -21.26
N ASP A 117 -12.53 -2.79 -21.23
CA ASP A 117 -13.59 -3.57 -20.58
C ASP A 117 -13.57 -3.39 -19.06
N LEU A 118 -12.38 -3.40 -18.46
CA LEU A 118 -12.21 -3.15 -17.03
C LEU A 118 -12.67 -1.73 -16.67
N ILE A 119 -12.33 -0.72 -17.48
CA ILE A 119 -12.74 0.67 -17.27
C ILE A 119 -14.26 0.80 -17.36
N ASN A 120 -14.87 0.26 -18.41
CA ASN A 120 -16.28 0.48 -18.71
C ASN A 120 -17.22 -0.33 -17.81
N ASN A 121 -16.77 -1.49 -17.31
CA ASN A 121 -17.60 -2.37 -16.49
C ASN A 121 -17.22 -2.27 -15.01
N LYS A 122 -16.05 -2.80 -14.64
CA LYS A 122 -15.63 -2.94 -13.24
C LYS A 122 -15.37 -1.58 -12.59
N TYR A 123 -14.49 -0.77 -13.17
CA TYR A 123 -14.04 0.47 -12.55
C TYR A 123 -15.09 1.56 -12.61
N LYS A 124 -15.90 1.62 -13.67
CA LYS A 124 -17.09 2.49 -13.72
C LYS A 124 -18.04 2.21 -12.56
N GLY A 125 -18.37 0.94 -12.31
CA GLY A 125 -19.22 0.57 -11.18
C GLY A 125 -18.63 0.92 -9.80
N ILE A 126 -17.31 0.79 -9.63
CA ILE A 126 -16.61 1.22 -8.41
C ILE A 126 -16.65 2.74 -8.27
N ALA A 127 -16.28 3.46 -9.33
CA ALA A 127 -16.21 4.92 -9.33
C ALA A 127 -17.60 5.55 -9.12
N THR A 128 -18.65 5.00 -9.72
CA THR A 128 -20.04 5.41 -9.47
C THR A 128 -20.37 5.28 -8.00
N ARG A 129 -20.16 4.10 -7.39
CA ARG A 129 -20.44 3.88 -5.97
C ARG A 129 -19.68 4.86 -5.08
N GLU A 130 -18.39 5.05 -5.33
CA GLU A 130 -17.58 5.99 -4.54
C GLU A 130 -18.03 7.44 -4.69
N LEU A 131 -18.38 7.88 -5.89
CA LEU A 131 -18.90 9.23 -6.13
C LEU A 131 -20.27 9.39 -5.46
N THR A 132 -21.19 8.44 -5.65
CA THR A 132 -22.49 8.44 -4.97
C THR A 132 -22.32 8.49 -3.45
N SER A 133 -21.44 7.68 -2.87
CA SER A 133 -21.17 7.70 -1.42
C SER A 133 -20.51 9.00 -0.94
N PHE A 134 -19.76 9.69 -1.80
CA PHE A 134 -19.14 10.98 -1.47
C PHE A 134 -20.13 12.15 -1.57
N TYR A 135 -21.08 12.07 -2.50
CA TYR A 135 -22.09 13.11 -2.76
C TYR A 135 -23.41 12.91 -2.01
N ASP A 136 -23.73 11.69 -1.56
CA ASP A 136 -24.83 11.43 -0.63
C ASP A 136 -24.45 11.87 0.79
N LYS A 137 -25.20 12.83 1.34
CA LYS A 137 -24.93 13.43 2.66
C LYS A 137 -24.83 12.37 3.76
N LYS A 138 -25.70 11.35 3.74
CA LYS A 138 -25.71 10.28 4.75
C LYS A 138 -24.47 9.38 4.65
N SER A 139 -24.07 9.06 3.43
CA SER A 139 -22.84 8.28 3.16
C SER A 139 -21.57 9.08 3.46
N ARG A 140 -21.57 10.39 3.19
CA ARG A 140 -20.46 11.30 3.53
C ARG A 140 -20.30 11.42 5.04
N ASP A 141 -21.38 11.64 5.78
CA ASP A 141 -21.33 11.73 7.25
C ASP A 141 -20.85 10.39 7.87
N ASN A 142 -21.18 9.24 7.25
CA ASN A 142 -20.64 7.95 7.64
C ASN A 142 -19.16 7.78 7.29
N LEU A 143 -18.73 8.22 6.10
CA LEU A 143 -17.32 8.20 5.69
C LEU A 143 -16.48 9.13 6.56
N GLU A 144 -16.97 10.33 6.89
CA GLU A 144 -16.33 11.26 7.82
C GLU A 144 -16.25 10.67 9.22
N LYS A 145 -17.29 10.00 9.73
CA LYS A 145 -17.22 9.26 11.00
C LYS A 145 -16.20 8.12 10.97
N ILE A 146 -16.09 7.39 9.85
CA ILE A 146 -15.11 6.32 9.68
C ILE A 146 -13.69 6.90 9.51
N LEU A 147 -13.54 8.03 8.84
CA LEU A 147 -12.26 8.72 8.68
C LEU A 147 -11.81 9.37 9.97
N GLU A 148 -12.71 10.01 10.72
CA GLU A 148 -12.44 10.52 12.06
C GLU A 148 -12.10 9.37 13.01
N SER A 149 -12.83 8.25 12.97
CA SER A 149 -12.48 7.11 13.81
C SER A 149 -11.14 6.52 13.40
N LYS A 150 -10.85 6.38 12.10
CA LYS A 150 -9.55 5.92 11.60
C LYS A 150 -8.43 6.91 11.84
N LEU A 151 -8.66 8.22 11.82
CA LEU A 151 -7.67 9.26 12.13
C LEU A 151 -7.44 9.36 13.64
N LYS A 152 -8.49 9.26 14.47
CA LYS A 152 -8.36 9.10 15.93
C LYS A 152 -7.66 7.79 16.31
N LEU A 153 -7.83 6.74 15.50
CA LEU A 153 -7.04 5.52 15.61
C LEU A 153 -5.61 5.73 15.10
N ARG A 154 -5.40 6.51 14.03
CA ARG A 154 -4.06 6.83 13.48
C ARG A 154 -3.24 7.74 14.39
N ASP A 155 -3.90 8.65 15.11
CA ASP A 155 -3.30 9.49 16.15
C ASP A 155 -3.04 8.67 17.43
N ARG A 156 -3.60 7.46 17.53
CA ARG A 156 -3.31 6.46 18.58
C ARG A 156 -2.38 5.33 18.09
N GLU A 157 -2.09 5.24 16.79
CA GLU A 157 -1.29 4.18 16.17
C GLU A 157 -0.11 4.82 15.43
N TYR A 158 0.89 5.25 16.21
CA TYR A 158 2.19 5.59 15.69
C TYR A 158 2.97 4.29 15.42
N PHE A 159 3.47 4.19 14.19
CA PHE A 159 3.94 2.99 13.49
C PHE A 159 2.84 1.98 13.15
N THR A 160 2.51 1.86 11.86
CA THR A 160 1.85 0.66 11.34
C THR A 160 2.83 -0.52 11.42
N PHE A 161 2.95 -1.07 12.63
CA PHE A 161 3.38 -2.44 12.90
C PHE A 161 2.48 -3.45 12.21
N GLY A 162 1.40 -3.07 11.50
CA GLY A 162 0.59 -3.99 10.70
C GLY A 162 1.41 -4.85 9.74
N GLY A 163 2.53 -4.34 9.22
CA GLY A 163 3.49 -5.16 8.45
C GLY A 163 4.22 -6.19 9.30
N LEU A 164 4.77 -5.78 10.45
CA LEU A 164 5.53 -6.66 11.34
C LEU A 164 4.64 -7.65 12.11
N GLU A 165 3.46 -7.22 12.56
CA GLU A 165 2.44 -8.07 13.16
C GLU A 165 1.95 -9.12 12.16
N GLN A 166 1.72 -8.75 10.88
CA GLN A 166 1.40 -9.75 9.85
C GLN A 166 2.58 -10.68 9.57
N GLU A 167 3.82 -10.18 9.51
CA GLU A 167 5.02 -10.99 9.33
C GLU A 167 5.27 -11.94 10.52
N LEU A 168 4.96 -11.51 11.74
CA LEU A 168 5.11 -12.30 12.96
C LEU A 168 3.94 -13.29 13.15
N LYS A 169 2.71 -12.94 12.73
CA LYS A 169 1.56 -13.87 12.68
C LYS A 169 1.72 -14.95 11.61
N LYS A 170 2.55 -14.74 10.59
CA LYS A 170 2.94 -15.79 9.62
C LYS A 170 3.84 -16.85 10.25
N ILE A 171 4.44 -16.57 11.41
CA ILE A 171 5.19 -17.57 12.18
C ILE A 171 4.16 -18.44 12.93
N SER A 172 4.08 -19.71 12.55
CA SER A 172 3.15 -20.68 13.14
C SER A 172 3.27 -20.71 14.67
N GLY A 173 2.18 -20.46 15.40
CA GLY A 173 2.11 -20.57 16.87
C GLY A 173 2.11 -19.27 17.67
N VAL A 174 2.31 -18.11 17.03
CA VAL A 174 2.08 -16.79 17.65
C VAL A 174 0.58 -16.42 17.55
N GLU A 175 -0.08 -16.28 18.69
CA GLU A 175 -1.52 -15.97 18.77
C GLU A 175 -1.77 -14.46 18.72
N SER A 176 -1.00 -13.69 19.50
CA SER A 176 -1.12 -12.24 19.52
C SER A 176 0.15 -11.55 20.03
N LEU A 177 0.29 -10.26 19.68
CA LEU A 177 1.35 -9.38 20.18
C LEU A 177 0.72 -8.31 21.06
N VAL A 178 1.30 -8.08 22.24
CA VAL A 178 0.87 -7.01 23.15
C VAL A 178 2.03 -6.06 23.35
N ILE A 179 1.84 -4.80 23.00
CA ILE A 179 2.84 -3.75 23.19
C ILE A 179 2.42 -2.94 24.42
N LYS A 180 3.35 -2.65 25.33
CA LYS A 180 3.13 -1.77 26.50
C LYS A 180 4.30 -0.81 26.70
N SER A 181 4.09 0.29 27.41
CA SER A 181 5.20 1.14 27.85
C SER A 181 6.10 0.39 28.82
N ALA A 182 7.40 0.66 28.77
CA ALA A 182 8.33 0.13 29.75
C ALA A 182 8.04 0.73 31.14
N ASP A 183 7.88 -0.14 32.14
CA ASP A 183 7.76 0.28 33.55
C ASP A 183 9.17 0.46 34.17
N PRO A 184 9.28 0.98 35.42
CA PRO A 184 10.57 1.18 36.06
C PRO A 184 11.45 -0.07 36.15
N HIS A 185 10.86 -1.26 36.26
CA HIS A 185 11.62 -2.52 36.34
C HIS A 185 12.26 -2.89 34.98
N HIS A 186 11.60 -2.55 33.87
CA HIS A 186 12.20 -2.73 32.54
C HIS A 186 13.33 -1.73 32.27
N LYS A 187 13.24 -0.53 32.88
CA LYS A 187 14.32 0.46 32.82
C LYS A 187 15.56 0.04 33.60
N GLU A 188 15.43 -0.83 34.60
CA GLU A 188 16.60 -1.45 35.27
C GLU A 188 17.35 -2.44 34.35
N ILE A 189 16.69 -3.00 33.34
CA ILE A 189 17.28 -3.95 32.38
C ILE A 189 17.87 -3.19 31.18
N LEU A 190 17.20 -2.15 30.72
CA LEU A 190 17.64 -1.27 29.66
C LEU A 190 17.27 0.17 30.04
N ASP A 191 18.25 0.99 30.43
CA ASP A 191 18.02 2.36 30.91
C ASP A 191 17.23 3.22 29.92
N SER A 192 17.42 2.96 28.62
CA SER A 192 16.75 3.64 27.50
C SER A 192 15.37 3.06 27.15
N ALA A 193 14.86 2.09 27.92
CA ALA A 193 13.63 1.38 27.60
C ALA A 193 12.41 2.32 27.55
N GLU A 194 11.73 2.31 26.40
CA GLU A 194 10.48 3.06 26.19
C GLU A 194 9.30 2.11 25.97
N THR A 195 9.54 0.95 25.36
CA THR A 195 8.50 -0.01 24.96
C THR A 195 8.88 -1.45 25.31
N ILE A 196 7.87 -2.24 25.69
CA ILE A 196 7.92 -3.70 25.75
C ILE A 196 6.98 -4.34 24.73
N ILE A 197 7.44 -5.39 24.04
CA ILE A 197 6.68 -6.20 23.08
C ILE A 197 6.57 -7.61 23.65
N ILE A 198 5.37 -7.99 24.08
CA ILE A 198 5.05 -9.30 24.65
C ILE A 198 4.46 -10.19 23.57
N ILE A 199 5.02 -11.38 23.39
CA ILE A 199 4.53 -12.37 22.42
C ILE A 199 3.67 -13.39 23.16
N LYS A 200 2.38 -13.47 22.82
CA LYS A 200 1.48 -14.51 23.30
C LYS A 200 1.44 -15.65 22.30
N THR A 201 1.68 -16.86 22.78
CA THR A 201 1.78 -18.07 21.98
C THR A 201 0.71 -19.07 22.42
N GLN A 202 0.33 -19.97 21.51
CA GLN A 202 -0.60 -21.06 21.83
C GLN A 202 0.04 -22.03 22.85
N GLU A 203 -0.77 -22.76 23.61
CA GLU A 203 -0.29 -23.75 24.60
C GLU A 203 0.58 -24.86 24.00
N SER A 204 0.39 -25.14 22.69
CA SER A 204 1.17 -26.11 21.92
C SER A 204 2.51 -25.58 21.40
N PHE A 205 2.87 -24.33 21.69
CA PHE A 205 4.06 -23.70 21.11
C PHE A 205 5.34 -24.04 21.91
N GLU A 206 6.34 -24.58 21.22
CA GLU A 206 7.59 -24.98 21.87
C GLU A 206 8.43 -23.76 22.28
N LYS A 207 9.06 -23.82 23.46
CA LYS A 207 9.91 -22.73 23.98
C LYS A 207 11.09 -22.39 23.05
N GLY A 208 11.59 -23.35 22.28
CA GLY A 208 12.65 -23.15 21.30
C GLY A 208 12.24 -22.25 20.14
N ASP A 209 10.99 -22.34 19.69
CA ASP A 209 10.46 -21.54 18.60
C ASP A 209 10.24 -20.09 19.04
N LEU A 210 9.79 -19.85 20.27
CA LEU A 210 9.65 -18.51 20.82
C LEU A 210 11.00 -17.78 20.88
N TYR A 211 12.05 -18.48 21.30
CA TYR A 211 13.41 -17.94 21.33
C TYR A 211 13.90 -17.56 19.92
N PHE A 212 13.58 -18.36 18.90
CA PHE A 212 13.89 -18.03 17.51
C PHE A 212 13.18 -16.76 17.03
N VAL A 213 11.89 -16.60 17.34
CA VAL A 213 11.12 -15.39 17.00
C VAL A 213 11.70 -14.15 17.67
N LEU A 214 11.97 -14.23 18.98
CA LEU A 214 12.53 -13.12 19.76
C LEU A 214 13.89 -12.69 19.20
N ASN A 215 14.76 -13.63 18.84
CA ASN A 215 16.07 -13.33 18.24
C ASN A 215 15.96 -12.70 16.85
N LYS A 216 15.03 -13.17 16.02
CA LYS A 216 14.82 -12.58 14.69
C LYS A 216 14.32 -11.14 14.79
N LEU A 217 13.41 -10.88 15.72
CA LEU A 217 12.88 -9.55 15.98
C LEU A 217 13.95 -8.63 16.59
N LYS A 218 14.79 -9.14 17.50
CA LYS A 218 15.96 -8.43 18.04
C LYS A 218 16.90 -7.97 16.93
N ARG A 219 17.37 -8.89 16.08
CA ARG A 219 18.26 -8.57 14.95
C ARG A 219 17.66 -7.54 13.99
N PHE A 220 16.35 -7.63 13.73
CA PHE A 220 15.67 -6.67 12.87
C PHE A 220 15.70 -5.26 13.48
N LEU A 221 15.35 -5.12 14.76
CA LEU A 221 15.33 -3.83 15.45
C LEU A 221 16.74 -3.25 15.61
N GLU A 222 17.73 -4.08 15.96
CA GLU A 222 19.15 -3.69 16.02
C GLU A 222 19.65 -3.20 14.64
N SER A 223 19.26 -3.85 13.54
CA SER A 223 19.63 -3.41 12.18
C SER A 223 19.08 -2.03 11.80
N LYS A 224 18.11 -1.53 12.57
CA LYS A 224 17.52 -0.19 12.41
C LYS A 224 18.09 0.82 13.40
N GLY A 225 19.07 0.43 14.23
CA GLY A 225 19.74 1.31 15.19
C GLY A 225 19.01 1.45 16.53
N TYR A 226 18.07 0.56 16.85
CA TYR A 226 17.40 0.54 18.16
C TYR A 226 18.17 -0.31 19.15
N GLU A 227 18.09 0.05 20.43
CA GLU A 227 18.57 -0.77 21.53
C GLU A 227 17.48 -1.77 21.91
N VAL A 228 17.86 -3.03 22.09
CA VAL A 228 16.93 -4.13 22.22
C VAL A 228 17.46 -5.18 23.18
N GLU A 229 16.67 -5.51 24.20
CA GLU A 229 16.91 -6.65 25.06
C GLU A 229 15.77 -7.67 24.99
N THR A 230 16.14 -8.95 25.06
CA THR A 230 15.20 -10.08 24.98
C THR A 230 15.14 -10.79 26.31
N THR A 231 13.94 -11.03 26.82
CA THR A 231 13.70 -11.89 27.98
C THR A 231 12.97 -13.17 27.55
N GLN A 232 12.44 -13.95 28.50
CA GLN A 232 11.85 -15.26 28.21
C GLN A 232 10.60 -15.20 27.30
N ASN A 233 9.86 -14.10 27.33
CA ASN A 233 8.58 -13.96 26.62
C ASN A 233 8.31 -12.55 26.08
N TYR A 234 9.25 -11.62 26.21
CA TYR A 234 9.09 -10.27 25.68
C TYR A 234 10.42 -9.65 25.23
N ILE A 235 10.29 -8.57 24.47
CA ILE A 235 11.39 -7.70 24.05
C ILE A 235 11.22 -6.35 24.73
N ILE A 236 12.32 -5.78 25.22
CA ILE A 236 12.43 -4.42 25.74
C ILE A 236 13.21 -3.61 24.70
N THR A 237 12.76 -2.41 24.38
CA THR A 237 13.45 -1.57 23.40
C THR A 237 13.24 -0.08 23.66
N ASN A 238 14.19 0.73 23.21
CA ASN A 238 14.15 2.20 23.29
C ASN A 238 13.27 2.85 22.22
N ILE A 239 12.60 2.06 21.37
CA ILE A 239 11.67 2.59 20.40
C ILE A 239 10.43 3.15 21.13
N LYS A 240 10.10 4.43 20.94
CA LYS A 240 8.92 5.04 21.58
C LYS A 240 7.68 4.73 20.74
N LEU A 241 6.88 3.76 21.19
CA LEU A 241 5.63 3.34 20.51
C LEU A 241 4.36 3.88 21.19
N PHE A 242 4.53 4.68 22.23
CA PHE A 242 3.44 5.34 22.97
C PHE A 242 3.58 6.85 22.87
N ILE A 243 2.44 7.55 22.80
CA ILE A 243 2.36 8.99 23.06
C ILE A 243 1.82 9.16 24.49
N ASP A 244 2.42 10.09 25.24
CA ASP A 244 1.92 10.55 26.52
C ASP A 244 0.52 11.21 26.42
#